data_AF-A0A8J2J567-F1
#
_entry.id   AF-A0A8J2J567-F1
#
_cell.length_a   1.000
_cell.length_b   1.000
_cell.length_c   1.000
_cell.angle_alpha   90.00
_cell.angle_beta   90.00
_cell.angle_gamma   90.00
#
_symmetry.space_group_name_H-M   'P 1'
#
loop_
_entity.id
_entity.type
_entity.pdbx_description
1 polymer ?
#
loop_
_entity_poly.entity_id
_entity_poly.type
_entity_poly.pdbx_seq_one_letter_code
_entity_poly.pdbx_strand_id
1 'polypeptide(L)'
;ITSINGSCREGKSYVLNYFIRYLRFPDDPKWFDKDIPNEDLFSWRSGRERETVGINLYSEPFIIHQGTREVAVLLLDCQGLFDPHTTLQQNAVIYALSNLLSSVMIYNVKCNIEENLLQNIQYFSSYTKAISRE
;
A
#
# COMPACT_ATOMS: atom_id res chain seq x y z
N ILE A 1 4.73 -0.93 10.17
CA ILE A 1 3.96 -0.22 9.12
C ILE A 1 4.01 -1.05 7.84
N THR A 2 2.86 -1.37 7.26
CA THR A 2 2.75 -2.14 6.02
C THR A 2 2.21 -1.24 4.92
N SER A 3 2.95 -1.07 3.83
CA SER A 3 2.47 -0.34 2.64
C SER A 3 2.17 -1.27 1.48
N ILE A 4 1.26 -0.83 0.62
CA ILE A 4 1.08 -1.39 -0.71
C ILE A 4 1.44 -0.33 -1.77
N ASN A 5 2.26 -0.73 -2.73
CA ASN A 5 2.69 0.07 -3.88
C ASN A 5 2.40 -0.71 -5.16
N GLY A 6 2.56 -0.07 -6.32
CA GLY A 6 2.36 -0.69 -7.62
C GLY A 6 1.62 0.23 -8.59
N SER A 7 1.40 -0.25 -9.81
CA SER A 7 0.82 0.56 -10.88
C SER A 7 -0.60 1.02 -10.57
N CYS A 8 -1.05 2.08 -11.23
CA CYS A 8 -2.41 2.57 -11.11
C CYS A 8 -3.43 1.54 -11.59
N ARG A 9 -4.59 1.50 -10.92
CA ARG A 9 -5.74 0.63 -11.24
C ARG A 9 -5.51 -0.88 -11.18
N GLU A 10 -4.61 -1.34 -10.29
CA GLU A 10 -4.37 -2.78 -10.08
C GLU A 10 -4.98 -3.35 -8.78
N GLY A 11 -5.86 -2.62 -8.09
CA GLY A 11 -6.59 -3.14 -6.93
C GLY A 11 -5.88 -3.03 -5.58
N LYS A 12 -4.90 -2.13 -5.44
CA LYS A 12 -4.16 -1.89 -4.18
C LYS A 12 -5.06 -1.64 -2.97
N SER A 13 -5.87 -0.59 -3.01
CA SER A 13 -6.80 -0.22 -1.93
C SER A 13 -7.83 -1.32 -1.66
N TYR A 14 -8.24 -2.05 -2.71
CA TYR A 14 -9.13 -3.21 -2.58
C TYR A 14 -8.50 -4.33 -1.75
N VAL A 15 -7.23 -4.69 -2.01
CA VAL A 15 -6.49 -5.68 -1.21
C VAL A 15 -6.31 -5.19 0.22
N LEU A 16 -5.95 -3.92 0.43
CA LEU A 16 -5.82 -3.36 1.79
C LEU A 16 -7.13 -3.41 2.58
N ASN A 17 -8.27 -3.24 1.94
CA ASN A 17 -9.57 -3.37 2.60
C ASN A 17 -9.82 -4.79 3.14
N TYR A 18 -9.24 -5.83 2.51
CA TYR A 18 -9.25 -7.17 3.11
C TYR A 18 -8.30 -7.30 4.29
N PHE A 19 -7.17 -6.59 4.30
CA PHE A 19 -6.31 -6.57 5.48
C PHE A 19 -7.01 -5.89 6.66
N ILE A 20 -7.75 -4.80 6.42
CA ILE A 20 -8.58 -4.16 7.45
C ILE A 20 -9.62 -5.16 8.00
N ARG A 21 -10.31 -5.92 7.14
CA ARG A 21 -11.25 -6.97 7.57
C ARG A 21 -10.58 -8.01 8.46
N TYR A 22 -9.43 -8.53 8.03
CA TYR A 22 -8.67 -9.50 8.81
C TYR A 22 -8.22 -8.93 10.16
N LEU A 23 -7.69 -7.70 10.18
CA LEU A 23 -7.17 -7.07 11.38
C LEU A 23 -8.27 -6.64 12.37
N ARG A 24 -9.49 -6.34 11.90
CA ARG A 24 -10.65 -6.08 12.78
C ARG A 24 -11.24 -7.35 13.39
N PHE A 25 -11.11 -8.49 12.70
CA PHE A 25 -11.71 -9.76 13.11
C PHE A 25 -10.71 -10.93 13.07
N PRO A 26 -9.55 -10.84 13.77
CA PRO A 26 -8.45 -11.80 13.60
C PRO A 26 -8.80 -13.23 14.03
N ASP A 27 -9.73 -13.38 14.99
CA ASP A 27 -10.14 -14.68 15.54
C ASP A 27 -11.43 -15.23 14.91
N ASP A 28 -12.06 -14.48 13.99
CA ASP A 28 -13.29 -14.92 13.33
C ASP A 28 -12.96 -15.71 12.06
N PRO A 29 -13.30 -17.01 11.95
CA PRO A 29 -13.04 -17.80 10.75
C PRO A 29 -13.80 -17.29 9.51
N LYS A 30 -14.81 -16.45 9.68
CA LYS A 30 -15.61 -15.80 8.63
C LYS A 30 -15.27 -14.31 8.48
N TRP A 31 -14.07 -13.88 8.90
CA TRP A 31 -13.60 -12.49 8.75
C TRP A 31 -13.75 -11.94 7.32
N PHE A 32 -13.62 -12.82 6.32
CA PHE A 32 -13.69 -12.46 4.90
C PHE A 32 -15.08 -11.97 4.48
N ASP A 33 -16.13 -12.51 5.11
CA ASP A 33 -17.53 -12.20 4.81
C ASP A 33 -18.07 -11.04 5.65
N LYS A 34 -17.22 -10.40 6.47
CA LYS A 34 -17.62 -9.28 7.32
C LYS A 34 -17.76 -8.01 6.49
N ASP A 35 -18.95 -7.42 6.57
CA ASP A 35 -19.18 -6.08 6.07
C ASP A 35 -18.61 -5.03 7.02
N ILE A 36 -17.85 -4.10 6.44
CA ILE A 36 -17.30 -2.93 7.11
C ILE A 36 -17.85 -1.72 6.36
N PRO A 37 -18.34 -0.67 7.07
CA PRO A 37 -18.77 0.57 6.43
C PRO A 37 -17.71 1.13 5.48
N ASN A 38 -18.11 1.71 4.34
CA ASN A 38 -17.13 2.23 3.36
C ASN A 38 -16.28 3.38 3.90
N GLU A 39 -16.79 4.14 4.87
CA GLU A 39 -16.06 5.22 5.57
C GLU A 39 -14.90 4.73 6.43
N ASP A 40 -14.97 3.46 6.84
CA ASP A 40 -13.98 2.74 7.63
C ASP A 40 -12.95 2.00 6.75
N LEU A 41 -13.01 2.19 5.43
CA LEU A 41 -12.16 1.53 4.45
C LEU A 41 -11.41 2.57 3.61
N PHE A 42 -10.33 2.15 2.96
CA PHE A 42 -9.71 3.00 1.96
C PHE A 42 -10.67 3.19 0.78
N SER A 43 -10.82 4.44 0.33
CA SER A 43 -11.63 4.74 -0.85
C SER A 43 -11.11 3.95 -2.05
N TRP A 44 -12.01 3.26 -2.72
CA TRP A 44 -11.72 2.53 -3.93
C TRP A 44 -12.93 2.61 -4.86
N ARG A 45 -12.65 2.66 -6.17
CA ARG A 45 -13.69 2.58 -7.20
C ARG A 45 -13.17 1.84 -8.41
N SER A 46 -14.06 1.15 -9.11
CA SER A 46 -13.77 0.68 -10.47
C SER A 46 -13.70 1.87 -11.45
N GLY A 47 -12.95 1.73 -12.54
CA GLY A 47 -12.84 2.75 -13.58
C GLY A 47 -11.40 2.96 -14.07
N ARG A 48 -11.20 3.97 -14.92
CA ARG A 48 -9.87 4.33 -15.47
C ARG A 48 -9.17 5.43 -14.68
N GLU A 49 -9.90 6.42 -14.18
CA GLU A 49 -9.34 7.58 -13.48
C GLU A 49 -8.75 7.26 -12.10
N ARG A 50 -7.57 7.75 -11.75
CA ARG A 50 -6.98 7.46 -10.43
C ARG A 50 -7.93 7.79 -9.26
N GLU A 51 -7.74 7.09 -8.16
CA GLU A 51 -8.51 7.29 -6.91
C GLU A 51 -7.60 7.80 -5.80
N THR A 52 -6.65 6.97 -5.34
CA THR A 52 -5.65 7.36 -4.34
C THR A 52 -4.65 8.36 -4.92
N VAL A 53 -4.49 9.52 -4.26
CA VAL A 53 -3.47 10.54 -4.55
C VAL A 53 -2.57 10.68 -3.33
N GLY A 54 -1.25 10.68 -3.53
CA GLY A 54 -0.28 10.71 -2.43
C GLY A 54 -0.18 9.40 -1.65
N ILE A 55 -0.08 9.50 -0.32
CA ILE A 55 0.06 8.37 0.60
C ILE A 55 -0.99 8.54 1.71
N ASN A 56 -1.88 7.55 1.83
CA ASN A 56 -2.93 7.55 2.85
C ASN A 56 -2.57 6.55 3.95
N LEU A 57 -2.52 7.04 5.19
CA LEU A 57 -2.40 6.21 6.38
C LEU A 57 -3.80 5.89 6.90
N TYR A 58 -4.02 4.63 7.28
CA TYR A 58 -5.25 4.25 7.97
C TYR A 58 -5.34 4.97 9.34
N SER A 59 -6.52 5.47 9.70
CA SER A 59 -6.72 6.43 10.79
C SER A 59 -6.36 5.89 12.17
N GLU A 60 -6.52 4.58 12.40
CA GLU A 60 -6.32 3.95 13.70
C GLU A 60 -5.33 2.78 13.62
N PRO A 61 -4.32 2.70 14.51
CA PRO A 61 -3.43 1.55 14.54
C PRO A 61 -4.18 0.30 15.01
N PHE A 62 -3.96 -0.82 14.33
CA PHE A 62 -4.43 -2.13 14.79
C PHE A 62 -3.45 -2.71 15.79
N ILE A 63 -3.92 -2.98 17.00
CA ILE A 63 -3.10 -3.53 18.07
C ILE A 63 -3.15 -5.06 18.02
N ILE A 64 -1.99 -5.70 17.82
CA ILE A 64 -1.86 -7.16 17.79
C ILE A 64 -0.98 -7.61 18.94
N HIS A 65 -1.41 -8.67 19.63
CA HIS A 65 -0.64 -9.32 20.69
C HIS A 65 0.14 -10.49 20.13
N GLN A 66 1.47 -10.41 20.17
CA GLN A 66 2.37 -11.47 19.74
C GLN A 66 3.14 -12.01 20.96
N GLY A 67 2.57 -13.03 21.61
CA GLY A 67 3.08 -13.57 22.87
C GLY A 67 2.97 -12.54 24.00
N THR A 68 4.11 -12.04 24.48
CA THR A 68 4.16 -11.01 25.53
C THR A 68 4.34 -9.59 24.98
N ARG A 69 4.44 -9.42 23.66
CA ARG A 69 4.63 -8.11 23.02
C ARG A 69 3.36 -7.62 22.36
N GLU A 70 3.11 -6.33 22.51
CA GLU A 70 2.06 -5.60 21.81
C GLU A 70 2.68 -4.86 20.61
N VAL A 71 2.09 -5.05 19.42
CA VAL A 71 2.59 -4.47 18.17
C VAL A 71 1.48 -3.66 17.51
N ALA A 72 1.77 -2.40 17.23
CA ALA A 72 0.89 -1.54 16.44
C ALA A 72 1.11 -1.76 14.94
N VAL A 73 0.09 -2.23 14.24
CA VAL A 73 0.07 -2.39 12.79
C VAL A 73 -0.66 -1.20 12.17
N LEU A 74 0.06 -0.51 11.28
CA LEU A 74 -0.42 0.62 10.52
C LEU A 74 -0.38 0.27 9.03
N LEU A 75 -1.44 0.60 8.30
CA LEU A 75 -1.58 0.35 6.87
C LEU A 75 -1.41 1.64 6.08
N LEU A 76 -0.62 1.59 5.00
CA LEU A 76 -0.37 2.68 4.07
C LEU A 76 -0.86 2.30 2.67
N ASP A 77 -1.88 3.02 2.17
CA ASP A 77 -2.30 2.95 0.76
C ASP A 77 -1.58 4.02 -0.05
N CYS A 78 -0.79 3.60 -1.03
CA CYS A 78 0.00 4.52 -1.85
C CYS A 78 -0.68 4.74 -3.21
N GLN A 79 -0.54 5.96 -3.73
CA GLN A 79 -0.95 6.30 -5.08
C GLN A 79 -0.41 5.29 -6.10
N GLY A 80 -1.24 4.98 -7.08
CA GLY A 80 -0.82 4.16 -8.20
C GLY A 80 0.23 4.83 -9.04
N LEU A 81 1.35 4.15 -9.23
CA LEU A 81 2.44 4.61 -10.09
C LEU A 81 2.01 4.61 -11.57
N PHE A 82 2.66 5.44 -12.37
CA PHE A 82 2.48 5.53 -13.83
C PHE A 82 1.07 5.95 -14.27
N ASP A 83 0.37 6.77 -13.48
CA ASP A 83 -0.85 7.42 -13.95
C ASP A 83 -0.52 8.57 -14.93
N PRO A 84 -1.46 8.95 -15.83
CA PRO A 84 -1.22 9.95 -16.86
C PRO A 84 -0.81 11.34 -16.37
N HIS A 85 -0.99 11.63 -15.07
CA HIS A 85 -0.80 12.95 -14.49
C HIS A 85 0.46 13.08 -13.62
N THR A 86 1.24 12.01 -13.44
CA THR A 86 2.36 11.98 -12.48
C THR A 86 3.67 11.65 -13.19
N THR A 87 4.68 12.48 -12.98
CA THR A 87 6.00 12.28 -13.58
C THR A 87 6.74 11.10 -12.96
N LEU A 88 7.76 10.58 -13.66
CA LEU A 88 8.60 9.50 -13.12
C LEU A 88 9.28 9.89 -11.80
N GLN A 89 9.70 11.16 -11.67
CA GLN A 89 10.30 11.67 -10.43
C GLN A 89 9.29 11.73 -9.28
N GLN A 90 8.06 12.19 -9.54
CA GLN A 90 7.00 12.18 -8.52
C GLN A 90 6.66 10.75 -8.07
N ASN A 91 6.59 9.81 -9.02
CA ASN A 91 6.43 8.38 -8.72
C ASN A 91 7.57 7.84 -7.84
N ALA A 92 8.81 8.25 -8.13
CA ALA A 92 9.98 7.87 -7.33
C ALA A 92 9.93 8.43 -5.90
N VAL A 93 9.44 9.66 -5.71
CA VAL A 93 9.24 10.26 -4.38
C VAL A 93 8.18 9.50 -3.59
N ILE A 94 7.03 9.19 -4.17
CA ILE A 94 5.96 8.43 -3.50
C ILE A 94 6.46 7.03 -3.12
N TYR A 95 7.16 6.35 -4.03
CA TYR A 95 7.78 5.07 -3.74
C TYR A 95 8.82 5.17 -2.62
N ALA A 96 9.72 6.16 -2.68
CA ALA A 96 10.77 6.32 -1.69
C ALA A 96 10.21 6.59 -0.29
N LEU A 97 9.26 7.51 -0.17
CA LEU A 97 8.63 7.83 1.11
C LEU A 97 7.89 6.62 1.68
N SER A 98 7.09 5.93 0.87
CA SER A 98 6.39 4.72 1.33
C SER A 98 7.35 3.60 1.71
N ASN A 99 8.49 3.45 1.02
CA ASN A 99 9.54 2.49 1.37
C ASN A 99 10.19 2.81 2.71
N LEU A 100 10.64 4.06 2.89
CA LEU A 100 11.34 4.50 4.09
C LEU A 100 10.44 4.44 5.34
N LEU A 101 9.14 4.70 5.19
CA LEU A 101 8.17 4.61 6.28
C LEU A 101 7.76 3.18 6.62
N SER A 102 7.89 2.25 5.67
CA SER A 102 7.34 0.90 5.83
C SER A 102 8.37 -0.09 6.35
N SER A 103 7.95 -0.92 7.30
CA SER A 103 8.70 -2.12 7.68
C SER A 103 8.47 -3.25 6.67
N VAL A 104 7.31 -3.27 6.03
CA VAL A 104 6.94 -4.23 4.98
C VAL A 104 6.34 -3.46 3.81
N MET A 105 6.94 -3.60 2.62
CA MET A 105 6.37 -3.09 1.37
C MET A 105 5.85 -4.25 0.54
N ILE A 106 4.58 -4.17 0.15
CA ILE A 106 3.97 -5.05 -0.83
C ILE A 106 3.97 -4.31 -2.17
N TYR A 107 4.64 -4.86 -3.17
CA TYR A 107 4.57 -4.35 -4.53
C TYR A 107 3.53 -5.17 -5.31
N ASN A 108 2.38 -4.57 -5.57
CA ASN A 108 1.29 -5.17 -6.32
C ASN A 108 1.60 -5.13 -7.81
N VAL A 109 1.49 -6.29 -8.46
CA VAL A 109 1.76 -6.48 -9.89
C VAL A 109 0.60 -7.24 -10.50
N LYS A 110 0.07 -6.73 -11.61
CA LYS A 110 -0.96 -7.44 -12.37
C LYS A 110 -0.33 -8.39 -13.40
N CYS A 111 -0.84 -9.62 -13.45
CA CYS A 111 -0.48 -10.68 -14.40
C CYS A 111 0.95 -11.23 -14.26
N ASN A 112 1.98 -10.46 -14.60
CA ASN A 112 3.34 -10.98 -14.71
C ASN A 112 4.41 -9.96 -14.27
N ILE A 113 5.55 -10.48 -13.83
CA ILE A 113 6.73 -9.67 -13.50
C ILE A 113 7.56 -9.51 -14.77
N GLU A 114 7.48 -8.32 -15.36
CA GLU A 114 8.19 -7.96 -16.58
C GLU A 114 9.51 -7.23 -16.29
N GLU A 115 10.43 -7.20 -17.26
CA GLU A 115 11.75 -6.58 -17.08
C GLU A 115 11.65 -5.06 -16.85
N ASN A 116 10.75 -4.38 -17.58
CA ASN A 116 10.45 -2.95 -17.40
C ASN A 116 10.10 -2.61 -15.94
N LEU A 117 9.35 -3.48 -15.27
CA LEU A 117 8.94 -3.34 -13.89
C LEU A 117 10.15 -3.49 -12.96
N LEU A 118 11.00 -4.48 -13.20
CA LEU A 118 12.22 -4.67 -12.43
C LEU A 118 13.16 -3.47 -12.56
N GLN A 119 13.31 -2.91 -13.77
CA GLN A 119 14.08 -1.69 -14.01
C GLN A 119 13.50 -0.48 -13.26
N ASN A 120 12.17 -0.32 -13.26
CA ASN A 120 11.50 0.73 -12.49
C ASN A 120 11.72 0.59 -10.98
N ILE A 121 11.55 -0.63 -10.43
CA ILE A 121 11.80 -0.90 -9.01
C ILE A 121 13.27 -0.63 -8.66
N GLN A 122 14.21 -1.01 -9.53
CA GLN A 122 15.63 -0.73 -9.35
C GLN A 122 15.91 0.78 -9.34
N TYR A 123 15.31 1.53 -10.27
CA TYR A 123 15.41 2.99 -10.32
C TYR A 123 14.88 3.62 -9.02
N PHE A 124 13.66 3.28 -8.61
CA PHE A 124 13.05 3.84 -7.40
C PHE A 124 13.82 3.46 -6.12
N SER A 125 14.32 2.23 -6.04
CA SER A 125 15.13 1.78 -4.89
C SER A 125 16.48 2.51 -4.85
N SER A 126 17.10 2.78 -5.99
CA SER A 126 18.33 3.58 -6.06
C SER A 126 18.09 5.02 -5.63
N TYR A 127 16.98 5.61 -6.09
CA TYR A 127 16.54 6.93 -5.66
C TYR A 127 16.29 6.99 -4.14
N THR A 128 15.62 5.98 -3.59
CA THR A 128 15.36 5.84 -2.15
C THR A 128 16.65 5.79 -1.33
N LYS A 129 17.63 4.99 -1.78
CA LYS A 129 18.95 4.89 -1.13
C LYS A 129 19.75 6.19 -1.18
N ALA A 130 19.57 7.00 -2.22
CA ALA A 130 20.22 8.30 -2.30
C ALA A 130 19.65 9.24 -1.23
N ILE A 131 18.32 9.26 -1.06
CA ILE A 131 17.65 10.06 -0.03
C ILE A 131 17.99 9.58 1.39
N SER A 132 18.08 8.27 1.61
CA SER A 132 18.31 7.73 2.96
C SER A 132 19.74 7.89 3.49
N ARG A 133 20.67 8.36 2.65
CA ARG A 133 22.09 8.55 3.00
C ARG A 133 22.42 10.00 3.35
N GLU A 134 21.46 10.91 3.22
CA GLU A 134 21.48 12.26 3.79
C GLU A 134 20.83 12.26 5.18
#